data_AF-A0A938RJH4-F1
#
_entry.id   AF-A0A938RJH4-F1
#
_cell.length_a   1.000
_cell.length_b   1.000
_cell.length_c   1.000
_cell.angle_alpha   90.00
_cell.angle_beta   90.00
_cell.angle_gamma   90.00
#
_symmetry.space_group_name_H-M   'P 1'
#
loop_
_entity.id
_entity.type
_entity.pdbx_description
1 polymer ?
#
loop_
_entity_poly.entity_id
_entity_poly.type
_entity_poly.pdbx_seq_one_letter_code
_entity_poly.pdbx_strand_id
1 'polypeptide(L)'
;MTGVRSARKVRGLPDDVEMLQTDIMRFLAIICMCLMILFALVQSLPLTGDNVRPRLQSEALYRQHLQAMRMAVEHLQDELAGITAEIAQRERYLERLRQSAETRAQELEKIKAASERMAHITGQARQRTADAELRLQRVEQRLHTAEAQLAQRMESLAVIEDTLRSAQTRLDEARIEVSEARELLQPMPEEPTAVAQQPPKPEPAPVAAPQEPPPVEEEGFSLSFANEEALRSLIARSGQVSLYLISGGRSWCLQTEAGAWVFKPEAAPGSLYEMEISSVPYGITAAARKVFGAAGRSGAFYGVSLPEAMNAEIRTLMSSRQGGSIVIGPAGEVHIQ
;
A
#
# COMPACT_ATOMS: atom_id res chain seq x y z
N MET A 1 20.33 -1.22 107.91
CA MET A 1 21.54 -1.50 108.74
C MET A 1 22.55 -0.41 108.42
N THR A 2 22.59 0.66 109.23
CA THR A 2 23.53 0.80 110.38
C THR A 2 24.97 0.75 109.87
N GLY A 3 25.64 1.90 109.68
CA GLY A 3 26.30 2.63 110.76
C GLY A 3 27.72 2.08 110.90
N VAL A 4 28.79 2.86 110.96
CA VAL A 4 29.17 3.64 112.15
C VAL A 4 30.59 4.17 111.86
N ARG A 5 30.77 5.50 112.01
CA ARG A 5 31.80 6.23 112.81
C ARG A 5 33.26 5.73 112.77
N SER A 6 34.33 6.51 112.95
CA SER A 6 34.61 7.89 113.33
C SER A 6 36.11 7.91 113.66
N ALA A 7 36.83 8.99 113.34
CA ALA A 7 37.88 9.63 114.15
C ALA A 7 38.66 10.59 113.23
N ARG A 8 38.39 11.90 113.23
CA ARG A 8 38.93 12.91 114.17
C ARG A 8 40.44 12.77 114.37
N LYS A 9 41.23 13.67 113.75
CA LYS A 9 42.04 14.65 114.52
C LYS A 9 42.48 15.83 113.66
N VAL A 10 42.18 17.01 114.18
CA VAL A 10 42.64 18.33 113.75
C VAL A 10 44.12 18.52 114.13
N ARG A 11 44.93 19.07 113.21
CA ARG A 11 46.09 19.94 113.51
C ARG A 11 46.67 20.54 112.21
N GLY A 12 46.71 21.88 112.14
CA GLY A 12 47.34 22.66 111.06
C GLY A 12 47.00 24.15 111.15
N LEU A 13 47.54 24.85 112.16
CA LEU A 13 48.03 26.24 112.03
C LEU A 13 49.53 26.11 111.67
N PRO A 14 50.31 27.17 111.50
CA PRO A 14 50.19 28.42 110.73
C PRO A 14 50.95 28.35 109.40
N ASP A 15 51.60 27.21 109.10
CA ASP A 15 52.34 26.95 107.86
C ASP A 15 51.45 27.08 106.62
N ASP A 16 50.16 26.75 106.71
CA ASP A 16 49.23 26.94 105.58
C ASP A 16 48.98 28.43 105.30
N VAL A 17 49.03 29.29 106.32
CA VAL A 17 48.90 30.75 106.14
C VAL A 17 50.21 31.34 105.63
N GLU A 18 51.36 30.85 106.07
CA GLU A 18 52.66 31.26 105.52
C GLU A 18 52.90 30.70 104.10
N MET A 19 52.46 29.48 103.80
CA MET A 19 52.42 28.92 102.45
C MET A 19 51.46 29.70 101.57
N LEU A 20 50.25 30.02 102.06
CA LEU A 20 49.29 30.81 101.30
C LEU A 20 49.79 32.24 101.10
N GLN A 21 50.44 32.84 102.08
CA GLN A 21 51.02 34.18 101.98
C GLN A 21 52.24 34.19 101.04
N THR A 22 53.10 33.17 101.06
CA THR A 22 54.22 33.05 100.12
C THR A 22 53.75 32.74 98.71
N ASP A 23 52.70 31.93 98.52
CA ASP A 23 52.08 31.71 97.22
C ASP A 23 51.38 32.97 96.71
N ILE A 24 50.68 33.73 97.56
CA ILE A 24 50.08 35.02 97.17
C ILE A 24 51.17 36.03 96.79
N MET A 25 52.26 36.13 97.56
CA MET A 25 53.37 37.03 97.25
C MET A 25 54.07 36.62 95.95
N ARG A 26 54.24 35.32 95.69
CA ARG A 26 54.77 34.78 94.42
C ARG A 26 53.81 35.06 93.25
N PHE A 27 52.51 34.87 93.46
CA PHE A 27 51.50 35.12 92.44
C PHE A 27 51.42 36.61 92.09
N LEU A 28 51.49 37.49 93.09
CA LEU A 28 51.55 38.94 92.89
C LEU A 28 52.83 39.34 92.16
N ALA A 29 53.99 38.75 92.50
CA ALA A 29 55.24 39.00 91.79
C ALA A 29 55.18 38.56 90.32
N ILE A 30 54.57 37.40 90.04
CA ILE A 30 54.33 36.92 88.66
C ILE A 30 53.38 37.88 87.93
N ILE A 31 52.29 38.34 88.56
CA ILE A 31 51.39 39.32 87.96
C ILE A 31 52.13 40.63 87.68
N CYS A 32 52.90 41.16 88.62
CA CYS A 32 53.67 42.38 88.43
C CYS A 32 54.72 42.24 87.33
N MET A 33 55.40 41.08 87.25
CA MET A 33 56.33 40.79 86.16
C MET A 33 55.62 40.68 84.81
N CYS A 34 54.48 39.98 84.75
CA CYS A 34 53.66 39.88 83.56
C CYS A 34 53.14 41.25 83.11
N LEU A 35 52.70 42.09 84.05
CA LEU A 35 52.28 43.46 83.76
C LEU A 35 53.45 44.32 83.29
N MET A 36 54.63 44.20 83.89
CA MET A 36 55.82 44.92 83.44
C MET A 36 56.24 44.49 82.03
N ILE A 37 56.17 43.19 81.72
CA ILE A 37 56.42 42.67 80.36
C ILE A 37 55.36 43.17 79.39
N LEU A 38 54.08 43.15 79.77
CA LEU A 38 52.99 43.69 78.94
C LEU A 38 53.16 45.19 78.71
N PHE A 39 53.56 45.97 79.72
CA PHE A 39 53.84 47.40 79.56
C PHE A 39 55.08 47.65 78.70
N ALA A 40 56.13 46.85 78.83
CA ALA A 40 57.29 46.91 77.94
C ALA A 40 56.93 46.49 76.49
N LEU A 41 56.00 45.55 76.32
CA LEU A 41 55.45 45.17 75.00
C LEU A 41 54.59 46.30 74.42
N VAL A 42 53.80 46.96 75.25
CA VAL A 42 52.96 48.09 74.85
C VAL A 42 53.79 49.36 74.59
N GLN A 43 54.91 49.54 75.28
CA GLN A 43 55.85 50.65 75.06
C GLN A 43 56.84 50.38 73.91
N SER A 44 57.14 49.11 73.60
CA SER A 44 57.93 48.74 72.42
C SER A 44 57.11 48.73 71.12
N LEU A 45 55.77 48.81 71.22
CA LEU A 45 54.96 49.30 70.13
C LEU A 45 55.22 50.81 69.97
N PRO A 46 55.77 51.27 68.82
CA PRO A 46 55.94 52.69 68.59
C PRO A 46 54.56 53.34 68.55
N LEU A 47 54.14 53.97 69.65
CA LEU A 47 53.07 54.96 69.69
C LEU A 47 53.61 56.35 69.27
N THR A 48 54.61 56.36 68.40
CA THR A 48 55.03 57.53 67.64
C THR A 48 54.07 57.63 66.46
N GLY A 49 53.28 58.71 66.48
CA GLY A 49 52.47 59.25 65.39
C GLY A 49 52.55 58.50 64.06
N ASP A 50 51.69 57.51 63.91
CA ASP A 50 50.55 57.70 63.05
C ASP A 50 49.41 56.90 63.67
N ASN A 51 48.27 57.55 63.87
CA ASN A 51 47.00 56.83 63.72
C ASN A 51 46.93 56.35 62.27
N VAL A 52 47.74 55.35 61.89
CA VAL A 52 47.42 54.48 60.77
C VAL A 52 46.32 53.56 61.29
N ARG A 53 45.14 54.16 61.56
CA ARG A 53 43.89 53.60 61.06
C ARG A 53 44.29 53.03 59.70
N PRO A 54 44.30 51.69 59.47
CA PRO A 54 44.92 51.10 58.28
C PRO A 54 44.53 52.00 57.14
N ARG A 55 45.49 52.82 56.63
CA ARG A 55 45.14 53.99 55.80
C ARG A 55 44.35 53.34 54.70
N LEU A 56 43.02 53.55 54.72
CA LEU A 56 42.08 52.92 53.81
C LEU A 56 42.78 53.06 52.47
N GLN A 57 43.22 51.91 51.90
CA GLN A 57 43.92 51.89 50.62
C GLN A 57 43.24 52.95 49.78
N SER A 58 43.97 54.04 49.45
CA SER A 58 43.41 55.36 49.11
C SER A 58 42.03 55.23 48.50
N GLU A 59 40.98 55.91 48.96
CA GLU A 59 39.58 55.71 48.50
C GLU A 59 39.43 55.47 46.98
N ALA A 60 40.29 56.10 46.17
CA ALA A 60 40.49 55.82 44.75
C ALA A 60 40.74 54.33 44.37
N LEU A 61 41.61 53.61 45.09
CA LEU A 61 41.93 52.19 44.91
C LEU A 61 40.72 51.30 45.19
N TYR A 62 39.95 51.56 46.26
CA TYR A 62 38.70 50.83 46.48
C TYR A 62 37.67 51.09 45.40
N ARG A 63 37.53 52.35 44.94
CA ARG A 63 36.65 52.68 43.81
C ARG A 63 37.09 51.98 42.53
N GLN A 64 38.39 51.94 42.26
CA GLN A 64 38.96 51.23 41.11
C GLN A 64 38.71 49.71 41.22
N HIS A 65 38.89 49.12 42.39
CA HIS A 65 38.63 47.70 42.61
C HIS A 65 37.14 47.36 42.47
N LEU A 66 36.24 48.20 43.01
CA LEU A 66 34.79 48.05 42.83
C LEU A 66 34.38 48.19 41.37
N GLN A 67 34.99 49.11 40.62
CA GLN A 67 34.78 49.23 39.18
C GLN A 67 35.25 47.99 38.44
N ALA A 68 36.45 47.48 38.75
CA ALA A 68 36.97 46.25 38.15
C ALA A 68 36.07 45.04 38.44
N MET A 69 35.59 44.89 39.68
CA MET A 69 34.65 43.82 40.05
C MET A 69 33.30 43.97 39.32
N ARG A 70 32.77 45.18 39.16
CA ARG A 70 31.53 45.41 38.40
C ARG A 70 31.68 45.00 36.95
N MET A 71 32.76 45.43 36.30
CA MET A 71 33.07 45.02 34.93
C MET A 71 33.21 43.51 34.80
N ALA A 72 33.82 42.84 35.79
CA ALA A 72 33.95 41.39 35.81
C ALA A 72 32.58 40.69 35.97
N VAL A 73 31.69 41.21 36.80
CA VAL A 73 30.32 40.69 36.96
C VAL A 73 29.51 40.88 35.67
N GLU A 74 29.59 42.05 35.04
CA GLU A 74 28.93 42.31 33.75
C GLU A 74 29.45 41.35 32.66
N HIS A 75 30.77 41.17 32.57
CA HIS A 75 31.36 40.22 31.63
C HIS A 75 30.89 38.78 31.85
N LEU A 76 30.87 38.31 33.10
CA LEU A 76 30.36 36.97 33.44
C LEU A 76 28.86 36.83 33.15
N GLN A 77 28.08 37.90 33.35
CA GLN A 77 26.65 37.91 33.01
C GLN A 77 26.44 37.78 31.50
N ASP A 78 27.24 38.48 30.69
CA ASP A 78 27.22 38.37 29.24
C ASP A 78 27.65 36.98 28.76
N GLU A 79 28.68 36.38 29.38
CA GLU A 79 29.09 35.00 29.08
C GLU A 79 27.99 33.98 29.40
N LEU A 80 27.33 34.11 30.55
CA LEU A 80 26.20 33.25 30.91
C LEU A 80 25.01 33.45 29.96
N ALA A 81 24.73 34.67 29.54
CA ALA A 81 23.70 34.95 28.53
C ALA A 81 24.05 34.30 27.17
N GLY A 82 25.32 34.32 26.78
CA GLY A 82 25.82 33.63 25.58
C GLY A 82 25.62 32.11 25.68
N ILE A 83 26.08 31.49 26.76
CA ILE A 83 25.97 30.04 26.97
C ILE A 83 24.51 29.59 27.02
N THR A 84 23.63 30.33 27.71
CA THR A 84 22.20 30.00 27.77
C THR A 84 21.53 30.07 26.40
N ALA A 85 21.91 31.05 25.57
CA ALA A 85 21.45 31.12 24.18
C ALA A 85 21.95 29.92 23.34
N GLU A 86 23.21 29.50 23.50
CA GLU A 86 23.75 28.31 22.84
C GLU A 86 23.03 27.03 23.25
N ILE A 87 22.75 26.86 24.55
CA ILE A 87 22.00 25.71 25.06
C ILE A 87 20.61 25.67 24.42
N ALA A 88 19.88 26.79 24.42
CA ALA A 88 18.56 26.87 23.81
C ALA A 88 18.58 26.57 22.30
N GLN A 89 19.63 26.99 21.59
CA GLN A 89 19.81 26.65 20.17
C GLN A 89 20.06 25.16 19.96
N ARG A 90 20.92 24.54 20.79
CA ARG A 90 21.22 23.10 20.73
C ARG A 90 20.00 22.26 21.07
N GLU A 91 19.21 22.65 22.06
CA GLU A 91 17.94 21.97 22.39
C GLU A 91 16.98 21.96 21.20
N ARG A 92 16.79 23.12 20.53
CA ARG A 92 15.96 23.19 19.32
C ARG A 92 16.52 22.36 18.16
N TYR A 93 17.84 22.23 18.07
CA TYR A 93 18.47 21.36 17.07
C TYR A 93 18.22 19.88 17.38
N LEU A 94 18.39 19.45 18.63
CA LEU A 94 18.12 18.08 19.06
C LEU A 94 16.65 17.71 18.89
N GLU A 95 15.73 18.63 19.18
CA GLU A 95 14.30 18.41 19.01
C GLU A 95 13.94 18.20 17.52
N ARG A 96 14.50 19.03 16.62
CA ARG A 96 14.34 18.82 15.17
C ARG A 96 14.93 17.49 14.71
N LEU A 97 16.09 17.11 15.25
CA LEU A 97 16.72 15.84 14.91
C LEU A 97 15.86 14.66 15.37
N ARG A 98 15.28 14.73 16.57
CA ARG A 98 14.35 13.74 17.11
C ARG A 98 13.10 13.60 16.25
N GLN A 99 12.47 14.71 15.89
CA GLN A 99 11.30 14.70 14.99
C GLN A 99 11.63 14.08 13.63
N SER A 100 12.81 14.38 13.08
CA SER A 100 13.27 13.77 11.83
C SER A 100 13.48 12.25 11.96
N ALA A 101 14.00 11.78 13.09
CA ALA A 101 14.20 10.36 13.36
C ALA A 101 12.87 9.63 13.53
N GLU A 102 11.91 10.23 14.24
CA GLU A 102 10.55 9.69 14.41
C GLU A 102 9.82 9.59 13.06
N THR A 103 9.93 10.61 12.21
CA THR A 103 9.36 10.61 10.85
C THR A 103 9.94 9.47 10.01
N ARG A 104 11.28 9.33 10.00
CA ARG A 104 11.95 8.22 9.28
C ARG A 104 11.56 6.86 9.83
N ALA A 105 11.40 6.72 11.14
CA ALA A 105 10.95 5.46 11.75
C ALA A 105 9.53 5.10 11.28
N GLN A 106 8.62 6.08 11.20
CA GLN A 106 7.27 5.87 10.66
C GLN A 106 7.30 5.49 9.17
N GLU A 107 8.17 6.11 8.37
CA GLU A 107 8.35 5.76 6.96
C GLU A 107 8.85 4.32 6.81
N LEU A 108 9.82 3.90 7.63
CA LEU A 108 10.31 2.52 7.64
C LEU A 108 9.22 1.52 8.01
N GLU A 109 8.37 1.83 8.99
CA GLU A 109 7.22 0.98 9.32
C GLU A 109 6.21 0.89 8.17
N LYS A 110 5.94 2.00 7.46
CA LYS A 110 5.10 1.97 6.25
C LYS A 110 5.71 1.10 5.15
N ILE A 111 7.03 1.17 4.95
CA ILE A 111 7.75 0.35 3.97
C ILE A 111 7.68 -1.13 4.36
N LYS A 112 7.91 -1.47 5.63
CA LYS A 112 7.77 -2.86 6.13
C LYS A 112 6.36 -3.38 5.87
N ALA A 113 5.33 -2.63 6.28
CA ALA A 113 3.93 -3.02 6.05
C ALA A 113 3.58 -3.13 4.55
N ALA A 114 4.19 -2.31 3.68
CA ALA A 114 4.05 -2.46 2.22
C ALA A 114 4.74 -3.74 1.72
N SER A 115 5.92 -4.07 2.22
CA SER A 115 6.66 -5.27 1.86
C SER A 115 5.94 -6.55 2.29
N GLU A 116 5.34 -6.57 3.48
CA GLU A 116 4.53 -7.70 3.99
C GLU A 116 3.28 -7.92 3.14
N ARG A 117 2.59 -6.82 2.77
CA ARG A 117 1.45 -6.87 1.85
C ARG A 117 1.87 -7.45 0.50
N MET A 118 3.01 -7.03 -0.04
CA MET A 118 3.53 -7.55 -1.30
C MET A 118 3.89 -9.04 -1.19
N ALA A 119 4.52 -9.46 -0.09
CA ALA A 119 4.84 -10.86 0.17
C ALA A 119 3.58 -11.72 0.25
N HIS A 120 2.53 -11.24 0.91
CA HIS A 120 1.24 -11.92 0.98
C HIS A 120 0.57 -12.05 -0.39
N ILE A 121 0.52 -10.96 -1.18
CA ILE A 121 -0.03 -10.98 -2.54
C ILE A 121 0.74 -11.98 -3.42
N THR A 122 2.07 -11.96 -3.33
CA THR A 122 2.94 -12.87 -4.09
C THR A 122 2.72 -14.33 -3.66
N GLY A 123 2.55 -14.58 -2.37
CA GLY A 123 2.20 -15.89 -1.83
C GLY A 123 0.86 -16.39 -2.36
N GLN A 124 -0.17 -15.55 -2.35
CA GLN A 124 -1.48 -15.88 -2.91
C GLN A 124 -1.43 -16.15 -4.42
N ALA A 125 -0.68 -15.35 -5.18
CA ALA A 125 -0.50 -15.56 -6.61
C ALA A 125 0.15 -16.92 -6.89
N ARG A 126 1.19 -17.29 -6.14
CA ARG A 126 1.85 -18.60 -6.24
C ARG A 126 0.93 -19.77 -5.89
N GLN A 127 0.07 -19.60 -4.89
CA GLN A 127 -0.93 -20.62 -4.54
C GLN A 127 -1.94 -20.80 -5.68
N ARG A 128 -2.43 -19.70 -6.26
CA ARG A 128 -3.37 -19.76 -7.39
C ARG A 128 -2.75 -20.41 -8.62
N THR A 129 -1.48 -20.16 -8.91
CA THR A 129 -0.79 -20.81 -10.03
C THR A 129 -0.62 -22.31 -9.76
N ALA A 130 -0.21 -22.71 -8.56
CA ALA A 130 -0.10 -24.12 -8.20
C ALA A 130 -1.47 -24.84 -8.27
N ASP A 131 -2.54 -24.21 -7.80
CA ASP A 131 -3.90 -24.75 -7.92
C ASP A 131 -4.35 -24.87 -9.38
N ALA A 132 -4.01 -23.90 -10.23
CA ALA A 132 -4.33 -23.93 -11.65
C ALA A 132 -3.56 -25.06 -12.36
N GLU A 133 -2.29 -25.26 -12.05
CA GLU A 133 -1.47 -26.37 -12.57
C GLU A 133 -2.08 -27.74 -12.21
N LEU A 134 -2.49 -27.93 -10.95
CA LEU A 134 -3.15 -29.16 -10.50
C LEU A 134 -4.51 -29.39 -11.17
N ARG A 135 -5.22 -28.32 -11.55
CA ARG A 135 -6.46 -28.43 -12.33
C ARG A 135 -6.17 -28.82 -13.77
N LEU A 136 -5.13 -28.22 -14.37
CA LEU A 136 -4.70 -28.51 -15.73
C LEU A 136 -4.31 -29.99 -15.87
N GLN A 137 -3.47 -30.50 -14.96
CA GLN A 137 -3.11 -31.92 -14.93
C GLN A 137 -4.33 -32.86 -14.82
N ARG A 138 -5.33 -32.49 -14.02
CA ARG A 138 -6.57 -33.27 -13.92
C ARG A 138 -7.38 -33.25 -15.20
N VAL A 139 -7.42 -32.12 -15.90
CA VAL A 139 -8.09 -32.01 -17.20
C VAL A 139 -7.35 -32.84 -18.25
N GLU A 140 -6.02 -32.78 -18.29
CA GLU A 140 -5.20 -33.60 -19.19
C GLU A 140 -5.41 -35.10 -18.96
N GLN A 141 -5.42 -35.54 -17.69
CA GLN A 141 -5.72 -36.94 -17.36
C GLN A 141 -7.11 -37.36 -17.84
N ARG A 142 -8.12 -36.49 -17.66
CA ARG A 142 -9.48 -36.75 -18.16
C ARG A 142 -9.52 -36.82 -19.68
N LEU A 143 -8.80 -35.93 -20.36
CA LEU A 143 -8.71 -35.93 -21.82
C LEU A 143 -8.12 -37.25 -22.31
N HIS A 144 -6.98 -37.70 -21.76
CA HIS A 144 -6.40 -38.99 -22.11
C HIS A 144 -7.34 -40.16 -21.85
N THR A 145 -8.07 -40.18 -20.74
CA THR A 145 -9.06 -41.23 -20.50
C THR A 145 -10.21 -41.19 -21.51
N ALA A 146 -10.66 -40.01 -21.92
CA ALA A 146 -11.71 -39.86 -22.91
C ALA A 146 -11.24 -40.26 -24.32
N GLU A 147 -9.99 -39.93 -24.68
CA GLU A 147 -9.34 -40.38 -25.92
C GLU A 147 -9.25 -41.91 -25.99
N ALA A 148 -8.83 -42.56 -24.90
CA ALA A 148 -8.78 -44.02 -24.81
C ALA A 148 -10.17 -44.64 -24.95
N GLN A 149 -11.20 -44.05 -24.34
CA GLN A 149 -12.59 -44.51 -24.48
C GLN A 149 -13.11 -44.34 -25.90
N LEU A 150 -12.77 -43.25 -26.59
CA LEU A 150 -13.13 -43.03 -27.99
C LEU A 150 -12.48 -44.08 -28.89
N ALA A 151 -11.18 -44.36 -28.70
CA ALA A 151 -10.49 -45.41 -29.43
C ALA A 151 -11.14 -46.79 -29.23
N GLN A 152 -11.48 -47.14 -27.99
CA GLN A 152 -12.18 -48.39 -27.67
C GLN A 152 -13.57 -48.45 -28.34
N ARG A 153 -14.32 -47.34 -28.35
CA ARG A 153 -15.63 -47.29 -29.03
C ARG A 153 -15.49 -47.47 -30.54
N MET A 154 -14.49 -46.86 -31.16
CA MET A 154 -14.24 -47.03 -32.59
C MET A 154 -13.92 -48.48 -32.94
N GLU A 155 -13.09 -49.15 -32.14
CA GLU A 155 -12.81 -50.58 -32.32
C GLU A 155 -14.07 -51.43 -32.16
N SER A 156 -14.91 -51.15 -31.15
CA SER A 156 -16.18 -51.87 -30.98
C SER A 156 -17.16 -51.65 -32.13
N LEU A 157 -17.19 -50.44 -32.72
CA LEU A 157 -18.02 -50.14 -33.88
C LEU A 157 -17.54 -50.91 -35.11
N ALA A 158 -16.22 -50.98 -35.34
CA ALA A 158 -15.66 -51.77 -36.43
C ALA A 158 -16.05 -53.25 -36.33
N VAL A 159 -15.98 -53.83 -35.12
CA VAL A 159 -16.43 -55.21 -34.89
C VAL A 159 -17.92 -55.37 -35.18
N ILE A 160 -18.77 -54.43 -34.71
CA ILE A 160 -20.21 -54.47 -34.97
C ILE A 160 -20.49 -54.39 -36.49
N GLU A 161 -19.82 -53.49 -37.21
CA GLU A 161 -19.96 -53.36 -38.67
C GLU A 161 -19.60 -54.66 -39.40
N ASP A 162 -18.50 -55.32 -39.02
CA ASP A 162 -18.11 -56.61 -39.59
C ASP A 162 -19.13 -57.70 -39.27
N THR A 163 -19.65 -57.76 -38.03
CA THR A 163 -20.71 -58.72 -37.68
C THR A 163 -21.98 -58.47 -38.49
N LEU A 164 -22.37 -57.21 -38.71
CA LEU A 164 -23.55 -56.83 -39.48
C LEU A 164 -23.39 -57.22 -40.95
N ARG A 165 -22.21 -56.99 -41.54
CA ARG A 165 -21.86 -57.42 -42.90
C ARG A 165 -21.93 -58.94 -43.04
N SER A 166 -21.41 -59.68 -42.05
CA SER A 166 -21.49 -61.14 -42.04
C SER A 166 -22.92 -61.66 -41.92
N ALA A 167 -23.76 -61.01 -41.11
CA ALA A 167 -25.17 -61.36 -40.94
C ALA A 167 -25.99 -61.06 -42.20
N GLN A 168 -25.73 -59.94 -42.88
CA GLN A 168 -26.32 -59.63 -44.18
C GLN A 168 -25.98 -60.68 -45.23
N THR A 169 -24.70 -61.08 -45.32
CA THR A 169 -24.26 -62.12 -46.26
C THR A 169 -25.01 -63.44 -46.02
N ARG A 170 -25.13 -63.88 -44.75
CA ARG A 170 -25.91 -65.08 -44.38
C ARG A 170 -27.40 -64.95 -44.70
N LEU A 171 -27.96 -63.76 -44.52
CA LEU A 171 -29.38 -63.51 -44.82
C LEU A 171 -29.63 -63.53 -46.33
N ASP A 172 -28.72 -62.99 -47.13
CA ASP A 172 -28.76 -63.05 -48.58
C ASP A 172 -28.62 -64.51 -49.07
N GLU A 173 -27.68 -65.28 -48.52
CA GLU A 173 -27.54 -66.73 -48.78
C GLU A 173 -28.84 -67.49 -48.44
N ALA A 174 -29.38 -67.32 -47.23
CA ALA A 174 -30.62 -67.96 -46.83
C ALA A 174 -31.82 -67.52 -47.70
N ARG A 175 -31.83 -66.27 -48.18
CA ARG A 175 -32.87 -65.77 -49.09
C ARG A 175 -32.78 -66.43 -50.46
N ILE A 176 -31.57 -66.65 -50.96
CA ILE A 176 -31.32 -67.44 -52.17
C ILE A 176 -31.81 -68.88 -51.96
N GLU A 177 -31.41 -69.55 -50.88
CA GLU A 177 -31.85 -70.91 -50.55
C GLU A 177 -33.38 -71.04 -50.45
N VAL A 178 -34.05 -70.08 -49.77
CA VAL A 178 -35.51 -70.06 -49.67
C VAL A 178 -36.16 -69.81 -51.04
N SER A 179 -35.56 -68.96 -51.89
CA SER A 179 -36.07 -68.73 -53.24
C SER A 179 -35.93 -69.97 -54.14
N GLU A 180 -34.80 -70.68 -54.06
CA GLU A 180 -34.57 -71.93 -54.77
C GLU A 180 -35.52 -73.03 -54.29
N ALA A 181 -35.71 -73.16 -52.97
CA ALA A 181 -36.69 -74.08 -52.39
C ALA A 181 -38.14 -73.74 -52.81
N ARG A 182 -38.46 -72.44 -52.93
CA ARG A 182 -39.76 -71.97 -53.43
C ARG A 182 -39.92 -72.18 -54.93
N GLU A 183 -38.85 -72.16 -55.71
CA GLU A 183 -38.83 -72.44 -57.15
C GLU A 183 -39.02 -73.94 -57.42
N LEU A 184 -38.42 -74.81 -56.59
CA LEU A 184 -38.67 -76.26 -56.58
C LEU A 184 -40.11 -76.63 -56.19
N LEU A 185 -40.82 -75.75 -55.50
CA LEU A 185 -42.20 -75.95 -55.03
C LEU A 185 -43.25 -75.19 -55.86
N GLN A 186 -42.88 -74.52 -56.97
CA GLN A 186 -43.84 -73.77 -57.77
C GLN A 186 -44.29 -74.52 -59.04
N PRO A 187 -45.61 -74.76 -59.20
CA PRO A 187 -46.21 -74.84 -60.53
C PRO A 187 -46.28 -73.43 -61.16
N MET A 188 -45.91 -73.31 -62.44
CA MET A 188 -46.10 -72.11 -63.29
C MET A 188 -47.45 -72.19 -64.06
N PRO A 189 -47.93 -71.11 -64.71
CA PRO A 189 -48.09 -69.72 -64.26
C PRO A 189 -49.46 -69.12 -64.66
N GLU A 190 -49.92 -68.03 -64.02
CA GLU A 190 -50.86 -67.07 -64.64
C GLU A 190 -50.40 -65.63 -64.36
N GLU A 191 -50.01 -64.94 -65.44
CA GLU A 191 -50.01 -63.47 -65.56
C GLU A 191 -51.46 -62.96 -65.77
N PRO A 192 -51.70 -61.66 -66.00
CA PRO A 192 -51.40 -60.47 -65.21
C PRO A 192 -52.69 -59.66 -64.95
N THR A 193 -52.72 -58.75 -63.97
CA THR A 193 -53.65 -57.62 -64.08
C THR A 193 -53.11 -56.38 -63.38
N ALA A 194 -52.86 -55.38 -64.22
CA ALA A 194 -52.64 -54.00 -63.85
C ALA A 194 -53.89 -53.39 -63.21
N VAL A 195 -53.71 -52.59 -62.17
CA VAL A 195 -54.45 -51.33 -62.01
C VAL A 195 -53.49 -50.26 -61.50
N ALA A 196 -53.33 -49.25 -62.33
CA ALA A 196 -52.67 -47.99 -62.05
C ALA A 196 -53.40 -47.20 -60.96
N GLN A 197 -52.65 -46.41 -60.18
CA GLN A 197 -53.04 -45.03 -59.88
C GLN A 197 -51.78 -44.19 -59.57
N GLN A 198 -51.70 -43.08 -60.32
CA GLN A 198 -50.64 -42.07 -60.35
C GLN A 198 -50.76 -41.03 -59.20
N PRO A 199 -49.71 -40.21 -58.96
CA PRO A 199 -49.55 -39.24 -57.84
C PRO A 199 -50.20 -37.86 -58.20
N PRO A 200 -50.25 -36.78 -57.36
CA PRO A 200 -49.09 -36.10 -56.71
C PRO A 200 -49.32 -35.33 -55.36
N LYS A 201 -48.19 -34.96 -54.71
CA LYS A 201 -47.84 -33.84 -53.77
C LYS A 201 -48.90 -33.29 -52.77
N PRO A 202 -48.53 -32.97 -51.50
CA PRO A 202 -47.56 -31.90 -51.17
C PRO A 202 -46.59 -32.26 -50.02
N GLU A 203 -45.27 -32.12 -50.16
CA GLU A 203 -44.51 -30.93 -49.75
C GLU A 203 -45.05 -30.21 -48.49
N PRO A 204 -44.58 -30.57 -47.28
CA PRO A 204 -44.44 -29.62 -46.20
C PRO A 204 -43.12 -28.87 -46.37
N ALA A 205 -43.24 -27.56 -46.20
CA ALA A 205 -42.20 -26.55 -46.34
C ALA A 205 -40.84 -26.93 -45.72
N PRO A 206 -39.73 -26.41 -46.27
CA PRO A 206 -38.54 -26.21 -45.49
C PRO A 206 -38.94 -25.32 -44.29
N VAL A 207 -38.82 -25.85 -43.08
CA VAL A 207 -38.66 -25.00 -41.91
C VAL A 207 -37.47 -24.12 -42.23
N ALA A 208 -37.73 -22.82 -42.28
CA ALA A 208 -36.73 -21.79 -42.38
C ALA A 208 -35.54 -22.16 -41.47
N ALA A 209 -34.41 -22.48 -42.09
CA ALA A 209 -33.15 -22.08 -41.48
C ALA A 209 -33.33 -20.60 -41.12
N PRO A 210 -33.02 -20.16 -39.88
CA PRO A 210 -32.70 -18.77 -39.67
C PRO A 210 -31.64 -18.42 -40.71
N GLN A 211 -32.06 -17.70 -41.74
CA GLN A 211 -31.13 -16.95 -42.56
C GLN A 211 -30.36 -16.11 -41.56
N GLU A 212 -29.07 -16.39 -41.42
CA GLU A 212 -28.11 -15.42 -40.92
C GLU A 212 -28.47 -14.09 -41.58
N PRO A 213 -28.86 -13.06 -40.80
CA PRO A 213 -29.10 -11.76 -41.40
C PRO A 213 -27.82 -11.36 -42.17
N PRO A 214 -27.95 -10.81 -43.38
CA PRO A 214 -26.80 -10.30 -44.11
C PRO A 214 -26.06 -9.29 -43.23
N PRO A 215 -24.73 -9.15 -43.37
CA PRO A 215 -24.01 -8.10 -42.68
C PRO A 215 -24.65 -6.78 -43.09
N VAL A 216 -25.30 -6.12 -42.14
CA VAL A 216 -25.74 -4.75 -42.32
C VAL A 216 -24.45 -3.98 -42.49
N GLU A 217 -24.16 -3.56 -43.72
CA GLU A 217 -23.19 -2.49 -43.98
C GLU A 217 -23.74 -1.25 -43.28
N GLU A 218 -23.39 -1.09 -42.01
CA GLU A 218 -23.64 0.15 -41.30
C GLU A 218 -22.80 1.23 -41.98
N GLU A 219 -23.47 2.12 -42.72
CA GLU A 219 -22.88 3.38 -43.16
C GLU A 219 -22.46 4.17 -41.91
N GLY A 220 -21.20 4.00 -41.54
CA GLY A 220 -20.64 4.55 -40.32
C GLY A 220 -19.25 4.00 -40.04
N PHE A 221 -18.46 4.75 -39.28
CA PHE A 221 -17.18 4.27 -38.78
C PHE A 221 -17.38 3.73 -37.37
N SER A 222 -17.14 2.44 -37.17
CA SER A 222 -17.12 1.83 -35.84
C SER A 222 -15.75 2.06 -35.22
N LEU A 223 -15.70 2.64 -34.02
CA LEU A 223 -14.45 2.90 -33.32
C LEU A 223 -14.18 1.77 -32.31
N SER A 224 -13.06 1.10 -32.48
CA SER A 224 -12.59 0.02 -31.63
C SER A 224 -11.16 0.30 -31.14
N PHE A 225 -10.77 -0.34 -30.04
CA PHE A 225 -9.40 -0.28 -29.54
C PHE A 225 -8.67 -1.56 -29.92
N ALA A 226 -7.39 -1.46 -30.28
CA ALA A 226 -6.60 -2.59 -30.75
C ALA A 226 -6.55 -3.76 -29.76
N ASN A 227 -6.54 -3.46 -28.46
CA ASN A 227 -6.62 -4.45 -27.38
C ASN A 227 -7.00 -3.79 -26.04
N GLU A 228 -7.37 -4.62 -25.05
CA GLU A 228 -7.72 -4.16 -23.69
C GLU A 228 -6.57 -3.40 -23.01
N GLU A 229 -5.33 -3.76 -23.33
CA GLU A 229 -4.11 -3.13 -22.81
C GLU A 229 -3.85 -1.74 -23.41
N ALA A 230 -4.24 -1.49 -24.66
CA ALA A 230 -4.17 -0.19 -25.32
C ALA A 230 -5.08 0.80 -24.60
N LEU A 231 -6.34 0.43 -24.36
CA LEU A 231 -7.28 1.28 -23.63
C LEU A 231 -6.75 1.61 -22.23
N ARG A 232 -6.24 0.62 -21.49
CA ARG A 232 -5.65 0.84 -20.16
C ARG A 232 -4.45 1.78 -20.22
N SER A 233 -3.57 1.61 -21.20
CA SER A 233 -2.37 2.43 -21.38
C SER A 233 -2.70 3.87 -21.74
N LEU A 234 -3.73 4.07 -22.57
CA LEU A 234 -4.19 5.39 -23.00
C LEU A 234 -4.91 6.17 -21.89
N ILE A 235 -5.66 5.50 -21.02
CA ILE A 235 -6.28 6.15 -19.87
C ILE A 235 -5.25 6.39 -18.75
N ALA A 236 -4.26 5.50 -18.58
CA ALA A 236 -3.18 5.66 -17.60
C ALA A 236 -2.19 6.78 -17.97
N ARG A 237 -1.96 7.03 -19.27
CA ARG A 237 -1.25 8.21 -19.75
C ARG A 237 -2.18 9.42 -19.64
N SER A 238 -2.00 10.18 -18.57
CA SER A 238 -2.79 11.37 -18.26
C SER A 238 -3.04 12.25 -19.50
N GLY A 239 -4.30 12.33 -19.94
CA GLY A 239 -4.77 13.28 -20.96
C GLY A 239 -4.90 12.75 -22.40
N GLN A 240 -4.65 11.47 -22.69
CA GLN A 240 -4.80 10.93 -24.05
C GLN A 240 -6.18 10.37 -24.36
N VAL A 241 -6.90 9.81 -23.38
CA VAL A 241 -8.28 9.31 -23.57
C VAL A 241 -9.01 9.42 -22.24
N SER A 242 -10.21 10.02 -22.25
CA SER A 242 -11.07 10.11 -21.06
C SER A 242 -12.31 9.23 -21.25
N LEU A 243 -12.50 8.28 -20.34
CA LEU A 243 -13.69 7.42 -20.34
C LEU A 243 -14.79 8.05 -19.48
N TYR A 244 -15.96 8.22 -20.07
CA TYR A 244 -17.17 8.66 -19.41
C TYR A 244 -18.16 7.51 -19.29
N LEU A 245 -18.91 7.54 -18.20
CA LEU A 245 -20.07 6.70 -17.99
C LEU A 245 -21.29 7.60 -17.97
N ILE A 246 -22.30 7.30 -18.78
CA ILE A 246 -23.50 8.13 -18.93
C ILE A 246 -24.72 7.28 -18.61
N SER A 247 -25.58 7.78 -17.73
CA SER A 247 -26.83 7.12 -17.37
C SER A 247 -27.83 8.11 -16.79
N GLY A 248 -29.06 8.09 -17.30
CA GLY A 248 -30.18 8.89 -16.75
C GLY A 248 -29.90 10.40 -16.71
N GLY A 249 -29.19 10.95 -17.71
CA GLY A 249 -28.86 12.37 -17.80
C GLY A 249 -27.70 12.84 -16.92
N ARG A 250 -27.02 11.94 -16.21
CA ARG A 250 -25.80 12.22 -15.43
C ARG A 250 -24.59 11.58 -16.08
N SER A 251 -23.45 12.23 -15.92
CA SER A 251 -22.16 11.81 -16.48
C SER A 251 -21.10 11.73 -15.39
N TRP A 252 -20.25 10.72 -15.51
CA TRP A 252 -19.13 10.49 -14.62
C TRP A 252 -17.87 10.23 -15.44
N CYS A 253 -16.77 10.90 -15.13
CA CYS A 253 -15.48 10.68 -15.75
C CYS A 253 -14.65 9.69 -14.92
N LEU A 254 -13.98 8.78 -15.62
CA LEU A 254 -13.03 7.85 -15.03
C LEU A 254 -11.72 8.57 -14.71
N GLN A 255 -11.35 8.58 -13.44
CA GLN A 255 -10.08 9.12 -12.96
C GLN A 255 -9.27 8.02 -12.27
N THR A 256 -7.94 8.14 -12.35
CA THR A 256 -7.00 7.25 -11.66
C THR A 256 -6.51 7.94 -10.39
N GLU A 257 -7.01 7.53 -9.22
CA GLU A 257 -6.63 8.09 -7.93
C GLU A 257 -5.94 7.02 -7.08
N ALA A 258 -4.70 7.28 -6.65
CA ALA A 258 -3.87 6.36 -5.87
C ALA A 258 -3.73 4.93 -6.48
N GLY A 259 -3.71 4.82 -7.82
CA GLY A 259 -3.62 3.55 -8.53
C GLY A 259 -4.94 2.76 -8.63
N ALA A 260 -6.06 3.34 -8.21
CA ALA A 260 -7.39 2.78 -8.36
C ALA A 260 -8.24 3.61 -9.32
N TRP A 261 -9.10 2.92 -10.07
CA TRP A 261 -10.08 3.50 -10.97
C TRP A 261 -11.28 4.02 -10.18
N VAL A 262 -11.56 5.32 -10.26
CA VAL A 262 -12.66 5.99 -9.55
C VAL A 262 -13.45 6.86 -10.52
N PHE A 263 -14.76 6.70 -10.54
CA PHE A 263 -15.65 7.57 -11.31
C PHE A 263 -16.05 8.80 -10.49
N LYS A 264 -15.80 9.99 -11.01
CA LYS A 264 -16.25 11.26 -10.40
C LYS A 264 -17.31 11.93 -11.28
N PRO A 265 -18.34 12.55 -10.69
CA PRO A 265 -19.36 13.26 -11.45
C PRO A 265 -18.72 14.44 -12.19
N GLU A 266 -18.81 14.43 -13.51
CA GLU A 266 -18.20 15.42 -14.40
C GLU A 266 -19.03 15.51 -15.67
N ALA A 267 -19.24 16.73 -16.17
CA ALA A 267 -20.08 16.97 -17.34
C ALA A 267 -19.50 16.28 -18.58
N ALA A 268 -20.36 15.62 -19.35
CA ALA A 268 -19.96 14.95 -20.58
C ALA A 268 -19.52 15.98 -21.65
N PRO A 269 -18.40 15.74 -22.37
CA PRO A 269 -17.95 16.61 -23.45
C PRO A 269 -18.88 16.51 -24.67
N GLY A 270 -18.81 17.50 -25.57
CA GLY A 270 -19.70 17.58 -26.74
C GLY A 270 -19.52 16.48 -27.79
N SER A 271 -18.41 15.72 -27.74
CA SER A 271 -18.14 14.59 -28.64
C SER A 271 -17.78 13.35 -27.82
N LEU A 272 -18.69 12.37 -27.83
CA LEU A 272 -18.50 11.05 -27.22
C LEU A 272 -18.69 9.97 -28.26
N TYR A 273 -17.81 8.98 -28.24
CA TYR A 273 -17.93 7.76 -29.02
C TYR A 273 -18.44 6.66 -28.09
N GLU A 274 -19.55 6.01 -28.45
CA GLU A 274 -20.12 4.93 -27.65
C GLU A 274 -19.26 3.67 -27.74
N MET A 275 -19.05 3.02 -26.60
CA MET A 275 -18.36 1.73 -26.50
C MET A 275 -19.34 0.62 -26.14
N GLU A 276 -19.16 -0.54 -26.78
CA GLU A 276 -19.87 -1.76 -26.39
C GLU A 276 -19.41 -2.21 -25.00
N ILE A 277 -20.38 -2.57 -24.13
CA ILE A 277 -20.13 -2.92 -22.71
C ILE A 277 -19.15 -4.11 -22.57
N SER A 278 -19.11 -5.02 -23.55
CA SER A 278 -18.23 -6.19 -23.61
C SER A 278 -16.75 -5.83 -23.79
N SER A 279 -16.45 -4.68 -24.40
CA SER A 279 -15.10 -4.18 -24.66
C SER A 279 -14.47 -3.43 -23.49
N VAL A 280 -15.23 -3.20 -22.41
CA VAL A 280 -14.78 -2.43 -21.25
C VAL A 280 -14.08 -3.35 -20.24
N PRO A 281 -12.83 -3.05 -19.83
CA PRO A 281 -12.07 -3.81 -18.85
C PRO A 281 -12.85 -4.10 -17.55
N TYR A 282 -12.64 -5.29 -16.98
CA TYR A 282 -13.32 -5.70 -15.73
C TYR A 282 -13.09 -4.72 -14.57
N GLY A 283 -11.88 -4.14 -14.45
CA GLY A 283 -11.56 -3.18 -13.40
C GLY A 283 -12.41 -1.90 -13.47
N ILE A 284 -12.75 -1.45 -14.68
CA ILE A 284 -13.57 -0.26 -14.92
C ILE A 284 -15.05 -0.58 -14.68
N THR A 285 -15.53 -1.73 -15.16
CA THR A 285 -16.92 -2.17 -14.90
C THR A 285 -17.17 -2.44 -13.41
N ALA A 286 -16.16 -2.90 -12.66
CA ALA A 286 -16.21 -3.04 -11.21
C ALA A 286 -16.29 -1.69 -10.48
N ALA A 287 -15.56 -0.67 -10.95
CA ALA A 287 -15.65 0.69 -10.42
C ALA A 287 -17.03 1.32 -10.72
N ALA A 288 -17.57 1.11 -11.93
CA ALA A 288 -18.91 1.55 -12.32
C ALA A 288 -20.02 0.94 -11.44
N ARG A 289 -19.89 -0.35 -11.08
CA ARG A 289 -20.85 -1.03 -10.17
C ARG A 289 -20.95 -0.37 -8.79
N LYS A 290 -19.86 0.22 -8.29
CA LYS A 290 -19.87 0.91 -6.98
C LYS A 290 -20.67 2.20 -7.02
N VAL A 291 -20.81 2.83 -8.19
CA VAL A 291 -21.53 4.10 -8.37
C VAL A 291 -23.03 3.86 -8.60
N PHE A 292 -23.41 2.79 -9.31
CA PHE A 292 -24.80 2.54 -9.72
C PHE A 292 -25.57 1.52 -8.88
N GLY A 293 -24.90 0.71 -8.06
CA GLY A 293 -25.52 -0.45 -7.42
C GLY A 293 -26.02 -1.49 -8.45
N ALA A 294 -26.54 -2.62 -7.98
CA ALA A 294 -26.95 -3.74 -8.85
C ALA A 294 -28.15 -3.42 -9.79
N ALA A 295 -28.90 -2.35 -9.52
CA ALA A 295 -30.14 -2.00 -10.22
C ALA A 295 -29.98 -0.98 -11.37
N GLY A 296 -28.83 -0.32 -11.51
CA GLY A 296 -28.62 0.76 -12.49
C GLY A 296 -28.18 0.32 -13.90
N ARG A 297 -28.37 -0.95 -14.27
CA ARG A 297 -27.86 -1.51 -15.54
C ARG A 297 -28.67 -1.14 -16.78
N SER A 298 -29.97 -0.90 -16.65
CA SER A 298 -30.82 -0.59 -17.81
C SER A 298 -30.64 0.87 -18.20
N GLY A 299 -29.82 1.11 -19.23
CA GLY A 299 -29.63 2.43 -19.85
C GLY A 299 -28.34 3.16 -19.51
N ALA A 300 -27.32 2.46 -19.02
CA ALA A 300 -25.97 3.02 -18.89
C ALA A 300 -25.10 2.62 -20.09
N PHE A 301 -24.51 3.61 -20.77
CA PHE A 301 -23.54 3.39 -21.84
C PHE A 301 -22.19 4.01 -21.48
N TYR A 302 -21.12 3.43 -22.01
CA TYR A 302 -19.76 3.94 -21.85
C TYR A 302 -19.44 4.80 -23.07
N GLY A 303 -18.99 6.03 -22.82
CA GLY A 303 -18.57 6.95 -23.87
C GLY A 303 -17.11 7.28 -23.73
N VAL A 304 -16.36 7.29 -24.82
CA VAL A 304 -14.97 7.77 -24.82
C VAL A 304 -14.90 9.15 -25.42
N SER A 305 -14.18 10.03 -24.73
CA SER A 305 -13.75 11.31 -25.27
C SER A 305 -12.30 11.23 -25.71
N LEU A 306 -12.08 11.54 -26.97
CA LEU A 306 -10.77 11.57 -27.61
C LEU A 306 -10.27 13.03 -27.69
N PRO A 307 -8.97 13.31 -27.50
CA PRO A 307 -8.37 14.61 -27.70
C PRO A 307 -8.55 15.13 -29.12
N GLU A 308 -8.50 16.46 -29.26
CA GLU A 308 -8.72 17.15 -30.53
C GLU A 308 -7.78 16.71 -31.64
N ALA A 309 -6.52 16.39 -31.32
CA ALA A 309 -5.54 15.87 -32.28
C ALA A 309 -5.98 14.53 -32.92
N MET A 310 -6.53 13.62 -32.11
CA MET A 310 -7.00 12.31 -32.57
C MET A 310 -8.33 12.42 -33.32
N ASN A 311 -9.21 13.33 -32.89
CA ASN A 311 -10.43 13.66 -33.64
C ASN A 311 -10.12 14.27 -35.02
N ALA A 312 -9.08 15.10 -35.14
CA ALA A 312 -8.65 15.67 -36.42
C ALA A 312 -8.11 14.60 -37.38
N GLU A 313 -7.36 13.64 -36.86
CA GLU A 313 -6.85 12.49 -37.62
C GLU A 313 -8.01 11.58 -38.06
N ILE A 314 -8.94 11.26 -37.17
CA ILE A 314 -10.16 10.52 -37.48
C ILE A 314 -10.97 11.24 -38.57
N ARG A 315 -11.18 12.55 -38.49
CA ARG A 315 -11.90 13.31 -39.53
C ARG A 315 -11.19 13.29 -40.88
N THR A 316 -9.85 13.35 -40.87
CA THR A 316 -9.05 13.26 -42.09
C THR A 316 -9.20 11.87 -42.72
N LEU A 317 -9.16 10.81 -41.90
CA LEU A 317 -9.37 9.44 -42.31
C LEU A 317 -10.81 9.19 -42.82
N MET A 318 -11.83 9.73 -42.14
CA MET A 318 -13.24 9.69 -42.55
C MET A 318 -13.51 10.46 -43.85
N SER A 319 -12.74 11.51 -44.15
CA SER A 319 -12.88 12.23 -45.42
C SER A 319 -12.34 11.45 -46.63
N SER A 320 -11.49 10.45 -46.38
CA SER A 320 -10.83 9.65 -47.42
C SER A 320 -11.54 8.35 -47.78
N ARG A 321 -12.46 7.86 -46.93
CA ARG A 321 -13.19 6.59 -47.10
C ARG A 321 -14.64 6.74 -46.66
N GLN A 322 -15.56 5.97 -47.24
CA GLN A 322 -17.01 6.04 -46.92
C GLN A 322 -17.45 5.06 -45.82
N GLY A 323 -16.53 4.27 -45.25
CA GLY A 323 -16.80 3.34 -44.15
C GLY A 323 -15.55 2.54 -43.77
N GLY A 324 -15.58 1.88 -42.61
CA GLY A 324 -14.49 1.05 -42.09
C GLY A 324 -14.43 1.01 -40.57
N SER A 325 -13.67 0.08 -40.00
CA SER A 325 -13.46 -0.01 -38.54
C SER A 325 -12.22 0.80 -38.16
N ILE A 326 -12.41 1.85 -37.37
CA ILE A 326 -11.30 2.66 -36.84
C ILE A 326 -10.75 1.98 -35.60
N VAL A 327 -9.51 1.53 -35.65
CA VAL A 327 -8.79 0.90 -34.54
C VAL A 327 -7.79 1.87 -33.94
N ILE A 328 -7.94 2.20 -32.66
CA ILE A 328 -6.96 2.99 -31.88
C ILE A 328 -5.97 2.06 -31.20
N GLY A 329 -4.68 2.22 -31.50
CA GLY A 329 -3.58 1.45 -30.94
C GLY A 329 -3.04 1.97 -29.60
N PRO A 330 -2.14 1.21 -28.95
CA PRO A 330 -1.65 1.48 -27.58
C PRO A 330 -0.86 2.78 -27.37
N ALA A 331 -0.37 3.42 -28.43
CA ALA A 331 0.31 4.73 -28.35
C ALA A 331 -0.59 5.91 -28.80
N GLY A 332 -1.83 5.65 -29.20
CA GLY A 332 -2.79 6.65 -29.68
C GLY A 332 -2.86 6.76 -31.20
N GLU A 333 -2.25 5.81 -31.92
CA GLU A 333 -2.25 5.70 -33.37
C GLU A 333 -3.60 5.22 -33.91
N VAL A 334 -4.12 5.90 -34.92
CA VAL A 334 -5.45 5.62 -35.50
C VAL A 334 -5.28 4.92 -36.85
N HIS A 335 -5.86 3.72 -36.99
CA HIS A 335 -5.83 2.95 -38.24
C HIS A 335 -7.24 2.58 -38.69
N ILE A 336 -7.48 2.52 -40.01
CA ILE A 336 -8.74 1.97 -40.55
C ILE A 336 -8.48 0.53 -41.02
N GLN A 337 -9.33 -0.39 -40.58
CA GLN A 337 -9.53 -1.72 -41.17
C GLN A 337 -10.65 -1.69 -42.20
#